data_AF-A0A661CBD3-F1
#
_entry.id   AF-A0A661CBD3-F1
#
_cell.length_a   1.000
_cell.length_b   1.000
_cell.length_c   1.000
_cell.angle_alpha   90.00
_cell.angle_beta   90.00
_cell.angle_gamma   90.00
#
_symmetry.space_group_name_H-M   'P 1'
#
loop_
_entity.id
_entity.type
_entity.pdbx_description
1 polymer ?
#
loop_
_entity_poly.entity_id
_entity_poly.type
_entity_poly.pdbx_seq_one_letter_code
_entity_poly.pdbx_strand_id
1 'polypeptide(L)' 'KKTSAVHFLRFELDKEMVASLKSGANLSAGITHDEYHQVVDVVPDNVRKLLLEDLD' A
#
# COMPACT_ATOMS: atom_id res chain seq x y z
N LYS A 1 12.55 -8.77 23.42
CA LYS A 1 12.36 -8.64 21.95
C LYS A 1 12.97 -7.30 21.54
N LYS A 2 13.92 -7.26 20.60
CA LYS A 2 14.56 -5.99 20.20
C LYS A 2 13.65 -5.24 19.23
N THR A 3 13.54 -3.93 19.43
CA THR A 3 12.91 -3.02 18.46
C THR A 3 13.92 -2.61 17.40
N SER A 4 13.41 -2.15 16.25
CA SER A 4 14.21 -1.60 15.16
C SER A 4 13.56 -0.31 14.69
N ALA A 5 14.36 0.64 14.22
CA ALA A 5 13.84 1.81 13.50
C ALA A 5 13.49 1.47 12.03
N VAL A 6 13.97 0.33 11.52
CA VAL A 6 13.79 -0.10 10.12
C VAL A 6 13.21 -1.51 10.08
N HIS A 7 12.16 -1.67 9.27
CA HIS A 7 11.47 -2.92 9.03
C HIS A 7 11.28 -3.13 7.53
N PHE A 8 11.43 -4.37 7.07
CA PHE A 8 11.04 -4.76 5.71
C PHE A 8 9.67 -5.41 5.75
N LEU A 9 8.78 -4.96 4.88
CA LEU A 9 7.40 -5.45 4.76
C LEU A 9 7.16 -5.97 3.35
N ARG A 10 6.23 -6.92 3.22
CA ARG A 10 5.70 -7.41 1.95
C ARG A 10 4.19 -7.28 2.00
N PHE A 11 3.63 -6.64 0.98
CA PHE A 11 2.19 -6.58 0.76
C PHE A 11 1.87 -7.53 -0.38
N GLU A 12 1.03 -8.51 -0.10
CA GLU A 12 0.61 -9.49 -1.09
C GLU A 12 -0.80 -9.15 -1.55
N LEU A 13 -0.97 -9.00 -2.86
CA LEU A 13 -2.24 -8.66 -3.48
C LEU A 13 -2.69 -9.87 -4.30
N ASP A 14 -3.99 -10.17 -4.24
CA ASP A 14 -4.58 -11.17 -5.11
C ASP A 14 -4.85 -10.60 -6.53
N LYS A 15 -5.23 -11.49 -7.44
CA LYS A 15 -5.46 -11.13 -8.85
C LYS A 15 -6.61 -10.14 -9.02
N GLU A 16 -7.64 -10.20 -8.17
CA GLU A 16 -8.81 -9.32 -8.26
C GLU A 16 -8.45 -7.90 -7.82
N MET A 17 -7.63 -7.77 -6.77
CA MET A 17 -7.06 -6.51 -6.32
C MET A 17 -6.17 -5.89 -7.40
N VAL A 18 -5.26 -6.67 -7.99
CA VAL A 18 -4.37 -6.20 -9.08
C VAL A 18 -5.20 -5.74 -10.28
N ALA A 19 -6.19 -6.53 -10.70
CA ALA A 19 -7.08 -6.16 -11.80
C ALA A 19 -7.88 -4.87 -11.51
N SER A 20 -8.35 -4.70 -10.28
CA SER A 20 -9.06 -3.49 -9.85
C SER A 20 -8.16 -2.26 -9.90
N LEU A 21 -6.92 -2.36 -9.40
CA LEU A 21 -5.95 -1.28 -9.47
C LEU A 21 -5.57 -0.94 -10.92
N LYS A 22 -5.34 -1.95 -11.77
CA LYS A 22 -5.09 -1.79 -13.21
C LYS A 22 -6.30 -1.14 -13.93
N SER A 23 -7.52 -1.34 -13.42
CA SER A 23 -8.76 -0.71 -13.92
C SER A 23 -9.00 0.70 -13.36
N GLY A 24 -8.09 1.23 -12.54
CA GLY A 24 -8.17 2.59 -12.04
C GLY A 24 -8.77 2.75 -10.65
N ALA A 25 -8.97 1.67 -9.88
CA ALA A 25 -9.38 1.77 -8.48
C ALA A 25 -8.38 2.56 -7.62
N ASN A 26 -8.88 3.33 -6.65
CA ASN A 26 -8.03 4.05 -5.71
C ASN A 26 -7.22 3.06 -4.85
N LEU A 27 -6.01 3.48 -4.48
CA LEU A 27 -5.18 2.80 -3.48
C LEU A 27 -5.12 3.69 -2.24
N SER A 28 -5.40 3.13 -1.07
CA SER A 28 -5.24 3.79 0.23
C SER A 28 -4.16 3.06 1.04
N ALA A 29 -3.46 3.78 1.90
CA ALA A 29 -2.45 3.20 2.80
C ALA A 29 -2.52 3.86 4.17
N GLY A 30 -2.24 3.11 5.24
CA GLY A 30 -2.30 3.68 6.59
C GLY A 30 -1.74 2.78 7.68
N ILE A 31 -1.65 3.35 8.88
CA ILE A 31 -1.21 2.72 10.12
C ILE A 31 -2.33 2.92 11.15
N THR A 32 -2.74 1.84 11.81
CA THR A 32 -3.83 1.83 12.80
C THR A 32 -3.37 1.48 14.21
N HIS A 33 -2.11 1.75 14.52
CA HIS A 33 -1.56 1.52 15.86
C HIS A 33 -2.13 2.54 16.84
N ASP A 34 -2.47 2.13 18.07
CA ASP A 34 -3.16 3.00 19.06
C ASP A 34 -2.43 4.33 19.28
N GLU A 35 -1.11 4.28 19.41
CA GLU A 35 -0.26 5.46 19.62
C GLU A 35 0.14 6.19 18.31
N TYR A 36 -0.23 5.66 17.13
CA TYR A 36 0.06 6.28 15.83
C TYR A 36 -0.95 5.86 14.76
N HIS A 37 -1.94 6.73 14.55
CA HIS A 37 -2.98 6.54 13.54
C HIS A 37 -2.81 7.54 12.39
N GLN A 38 -2.58 7.04 11.18
CA GLN A 38 -2.39 7.88 10.00
C GLN A 38 -2.92 7.16 8.75
N VAL A 39 -3.62 7.91 7.89
CA VAL A 39 -4.23 7.38 6.68
C VAL A 39 -3.92 8.31 5.51
N VAL A 40 -3.57 7.69 4.38
CA VAL A 40 -3.54 8.30 3.06
C VAL A 40 -4.74 7.74 2.31
N ASP A 41 -5.84 8.50 2.30
CA ASP A 41 -7.12 8.04 1.76
C ASP A 41 -7.03 7.74 0.25
N VAL A 42 -6.25 8.54 -0.49
CA VAL A 42 -5.96 8.30 -1.90
C VAL A 42 -4.47 8.55 -2.12
N VAL A 43 -3.75 7.47 -2.44
CA VAL A 43 -2.35 7.54 -2.86
C VAL A 43 -2.28 8.32 -4.18
N PRO A 44 -1.36 9.31 -4.31
CA PRO A 44 -1.19 10.06 -5.55
C PRO A 44 -1.06 9.16 -6.78
N ASP A 45 -1.75 9.52 -7.86
CA ASP A 45 -1.90 8.66 -9.04
C ASP A 45 -0.55 8.28 -9.68
N ASN A 46 0.42 9.19 -9.67
CA ASN A 46 1.78 8.92 -10.16
C ASN A 46 2.47 7.81 -9.34
N VAL A 47 2.32 7.81 -8.02
CA VAL A 47 2.89 6.77 -7.14
C VAL A 47 2.14 5.45 -7.33
N ARG A 48 0.80 5.51 -7.39
CA ARG A 48 -0.03 4.32 -7.66
C ARG A 48 0.37 3.63 -8.96
N LYS A 49 0.59 4.39 -10.03
CA LYS A 49 1.01 3.86 -11.34
C LYS A 49 2.38 3.20 -11.27
N LEU A 50 3.35 3.81 -10.60
CA LEU A 50 4.68 3.20 -10.41
C LEU A 50 4.60 1.89 -9.61
N LEU A 51 3.81 1.83 -8.53
CA LEU A 51 3.62 0.61 -7.76
C LEU A 51 2.91 -0.50 -8.56
N LEU A 52 2.05 -0.15 -9.50
CA LEU A 52 1.40 -1.11 -10.38
C LEU A 52 2.37 -1.79 -11.36
N GLU A 53 3.48 -1.14 -11.69
CA GLU A 53 4.52 -1.72 -12.56
C GLU A 53 5.25 -2.89 -11.90
N ASP A 54 5.21 -2.99 -10.56
CA ASP A 54 5.80 -4.09 -9.79
C ASP A 54 4.89 -5.34 -9.72
N LEU A 55 3.68 -5.29 -10.28
CA LEU A 55 2.65 -6.34 -10.14
C LEU A 55 2.37 -7.05 -11.48
N ASP A 56 2.69 -8.35 -11.54
CA ASP A 56 2.41 -9.23 -12.69
C ASP A 56 0.91 -9.34 -13.02
#